data_AF-U1JRR3-F1
#
_entry.id   AF-U1JRR3-F1
#
_cell.length_a   1.000
_cell.length_b   1.000
_cell.length_c   1.000
_cell.angle_alpha   90.00
_cell.angle_beta   90.00
_cell.angle_gamma   90.00
#
_symmetry.space_group_name_H-M   'P 1'
#
loop_
_entity.id
_entity.type
_entity.pdbx_description
1 polymer ?
#
loop_
_entity_poly.entity_id
_entity_poly.type
_entity_poly.pdbx_seq_one_letter_code
_entity_poly.pdbx_strand_id
1 'polypeptide(L)'
;MRLLTWIKKQDDSEFVKAQLAAYLRRSSAAVTAYIYGYRKVPDCAAGEIEKFTNGDVCISDLNAQFESYKNQSGSYAFSMLKGQKTGRPLLAISNDASEKEKLDFITAISEELGVDRGMVGDL
;
A
#
# COMPACT_ATOMS: atom_id res chain seq x y z
N MET A 1 0.33 -0.47 19.89
CA MET A 1 0.54 0.84 19.24
C MET A 1 1.00 0.67 17.80
N ARG A 2 0.68 1.59 16.86
CA ARG A 2 1.19 1.54 15.46
C ARG A 2 2.71 1.75 15.41
N LEU A 3 3.42 0.99 14.57
CA LEU A 3 4.89 1.08 14.44
C LEU A 3 5.35 2.47 14.00
N LEU A 4 4.63 3.10 13.07
CA LEU A 4 4.91 4.48 12.65
C LEU A 4 4.86 5.47 13.82
N THR A 5 3.88 5.31 14.72
CA THR A 5 3.74 6.17 15.90
C THR A 5 4.92 5.97 16.85
N TRP A 6 5.36 4.73 17.04
CA TRP A 6 6.54 4.43 17.88
C TRP A 6 7.82 5.04 17.30
N ILE A 7 8.06 4.90 15.99
CA ILE A 7 9.22 5.50 15.30
C ILE A 7 9.24 7.02 15.49
N LYS A 8 8.09 7.69 15.31
CA LYS A 8 7.96 9.16 15.43
C LYS A 8 8.15 9.70 16.85
N LYS A 9 8.05 8.85 17.87
CA LYS A 9 8.30 9.25 19.27
C LYS A 9 9.79 9.30 19.60
N GLN A 10 10.65 8.73 18.76
CA GLN A 10 12.08 8.72 18.99
C GLN A 10 12.70 10.04 18.55
N ASP A 11 13.77 10.46 19.25
CA ASP A 11 14.47 11.72 18.98
C ASP A 11 14.98 11.83 17.53
N ASP A 12 15.43 10.71 16.95
CA ASP A 12 15.83 10.61 15.56
C ASP A 12 15.13 9.44 14.86
N SER A 13 14.02 9.76 14.19
CA SER A 13 13.20 8.78 13.48
C SER A 13 13.93 8.08 12.32
N GLU A 14 14.81 8.79 11.60
CA GLU A 14 15.52 8.19 10.46
C GLU A 14 16.64 7.27 10.93
N PHE A 15 17.37 7.66 11.98
CA PHE A 15 18.36 6.80 12.60
C PHE A 15 17.75 5.53 13.20
N VAL A 16 16.64 5.65 13.93
CA VAL A 16 15.95 4.46 14.50
C VAL A 16 15.44 3.54 13.39
N LYS A 17 14.90 4.10 12.30
CA LYS A 17 14.49 3.31 11.13
C LYS A 17 15.68 2.56 10.52
N ALA A 18 16.84 3.19 10.40
CA ALA A 18 18.05 2.54 9.91
C ALA A 18 18.52 1.42 10.85
N GLN A 19 18.48 1.64 12.17
CA GLN A 19 18.77 0.61 13.17
C GLN A 19 17.80 -0.58 13.08
N LEU A 20 16.50 -0.32 12.92
CA LEU A 20 15.50 -1.37 12.75
C LEU A 20 15.77 -2.19 11.48
N ALA A 21 16.14 -1.55 10.36
CA ALA A 21 16.51 -2.26 9.14
C ALA A 21 17.74 -3.16 9.32
N ALA A 22 18.77 -2.67 10.01
CA ALA A 22 19.96 -3.45 10.36
C ALA A 22 19.61 -4.62 11.29
N TYR A 23 18.81 -4.37 12.34
CA TYR A 23 18.40 -5.37 13.33
C TYR A 23 17.63 -6.52 12.67
N LEU A 24 16.65 -6.19 11.82
CA LEU A 24 15.85 -7.19 11.09
C LEU A 24 16.60 -7.86 9.93
N ARG A 25 17.81 -7.37 9.58
CA ARG A 25 18.57 -7.78 8.38
C ARG A 25 17.72 -7.69 7.12
N ARG A 26 16.98 -6.59 6.97
CA ARG A 26 16.11 -6.31 5.83
C ARG A 26 16.51 -5.01 5.15
N SER A 27 16.12 -4.88 3.88
CA SER A 27 16.32 -3.62 3.16
C SER A 27 15.48 -2.50 3.78
N SER A 28 15.97 -1.26 3.69
CA SER A 28 15.23 -0.07 4.13
C SER A 28 13.84 0.02 3.49
N ALA A 29 13.70 -0.42 2.23
CA ALA A 29 12.42 -0.49 1.54
C ALA A 29 11.44 -1.48 2.19
N ALA A 30 11.90 -2.66 2.60
CA ALA A 30 11.07 -3.65 3.29
C ALA A 30 10.62 -3.13 4.66
N VAL A 31 11.53 -2.54 5.44
CA VAL A 31 11.19 -1.94 6.75
C VAL A 31 10.23 -0.77 6.59
N THR A 32 10.41 0.07 5.56
CA THR A 32 9.45 1.12 5.22
C THR A 32 8.06 0.53 4.96
N ALA A 33 7.97 -0.54 4.17
CA ALA A 33 6.69 -1.20 3.92
C ALA A 33 6.03 -1.71 5.21
N TYR A 34 6.80 -2.22 6.18
CA TYR A 34 6.28 -2.62 7.49
C TYR A 34 5.83 -1.43 8.33
N ILE A 35 6.62 -0.34 8.38
CA ILE A 35 6.30 0.88 9.13
C ILE A 35 4.97 1.48 8.68
N TYR A 36 4.68 1.47 7.38
CA TYR A 36 3.45 2.03 6.83
C TYR A 36 2.32 1.02 6.61
N GLY A 37 2.58 -0.28 6.82
CA GLY A 37 1.57 -1.33 6.65
C GLY A 37 1.27 -1.68 5.19
N TYR A 38 2.17 -1.35 4.25
CA TYR A 38 2.02 -1.67 2.82
C TYR A 38 2.12 -3.17 2.53
N ARG A 39 2.71 -3.93 3.45
CA ARG A 39 2.87 -5.39 3.35
C ARG A 39 2.63 -6.03 4.70
N LYS A 40 2.10 -7.25 4.70
CA LYS A 40 2.02 -8.08 5.88
C LYS A 40 3.43 -8.37 6.41
N VAL A 41 3.63 -8.17 7.70
CA VAL A 41 4.89 -8.50 8.38
C VAL A 41 4.93 -10.01 8.65
N PRO A 42 5.96 -10.76 8.23
CA PRO A 42 6.12 -12.16 8.60
C PRO A 42 6.27 -12.35 10.11
N ASP A 43 5.73 -13.43 10.68
CA ASP A 43 5.70 -13.66 12.13
C ASP A 43 7.09 -13.60 12.77
N CYS A 44 8.12 -14.11 12.08
CA CYS A 44 9.51 -14.02 12.56
C CYS A 44 10.01 -12.58 12.67
N ALA A 45 9.65 -11.70 11.73
CA ALA A 45 10.01 -10.28 11.79
C ALA A 45 9.14 -9.53 12.81
N ALA A 46 7.87 -9.91 12.98
CA ALA A 46 6.98 -9.33 13.98
C ALA A 46 7.52 -9.56 15.40
N GLY A 47 7.97 -10.78 15.72
CA GLY A 47 8.59 -11.07 17.02
C GLY A 47 9.87 -10.29 17.28
N GLU A 48 10.70 -10.06 16.26
CA GLU A 48 11.90 -9.24 16.38
C GLU A 48 11.57 -7.73 16.52
N ILE A 49 10.54 -7.22 15.85
CA ILE A 49 10.04 -5.85 16.05
C ILE A 49 9.52 -5.67 17.48
N GLU A 50 8.77 -6.65 18.00
CA GLU A 50 8.27 -6.60 19.37
C GLU A 50 9.41 -6.52 20.39
N LYS A 51 10.47 -7.31 20.21
CA LYS A 51 11.69 -7.21 21.03
C LYS A 51 12.38 -5.85 20.88
N PHE A 52 12.56 -5.37 19.64
CA PHE A 52 13.22 -4.10 19.36
C PHE A 52 12.49 -2.90 19.98
N THR A 53 11.16 -2.98 20.07
CA THR A 53 10.30 -1.95 20.65
C THR A 53 10.00 -2.17 22.13
N ASN A 54 10.62 -3.17 22.78
CA ASN A 54 10.35 -3.56 24.17
C ASN A 54 8.87 -3.87 24.46
N GLY A 55 8.16 -4.45 23.49
CA GLY A 55 6.76 -4.84 23.61
C GLY A 55 5.74 -3.74 23.27
N ASP A 56 6.19 -2.52 22.96
CA ASP A 56 5.31 -1.40 22.60
C ASP A 56 4.51 -1.63 21.31
N VAL A 57 5.09 -2.40 20.38
CA VAL A 57 4.48 -2.78 19.10
C VAL A 57 4.46 -4.30 19.01
N CYS A 58 3.26 -4.89 19.07
CA CYS A 58 3.07 -6.33 19.00
C CYS A 58 2.53 -6.78 17.63
N ILE A 59 2.51 -8.10 17.40
CA ILE A 59 2.02 -8.68 16.14
C ILE A 59 0.58 -8.25 15.80
N SER A 60 -0.30 -8.10 16.79
CA SER A 60 -1.68 -7.64 16.54
C SER A 60 -1.72 -6.20 16.06
N ASP A 61 -0.81 -5.33 16.50
CA ASP A 61 -0.72 -3.95 15.99
C ASP A 61 -0.27 -3.91 14.53
N LEU A 62 0.73 -4.72 14.18
CA LEU A 62 1.26 -4.82 12.82
C LEU A 62 0.19 -5.38 11.87
N ASN A 63 -0.55 -6.39 12.29
CA ASN A 63 -1.67 -6.95 11.54
C ASN A 63 -2.81 -5.93 11.40
N ALA A 64 -3.21 -5.25 12.47
CA ALA A 64 -4.23 -4.20 12.42
C ALA A 64 -3.83 -3.05 11.49
N GLN A 65 -2.53 -2.70 11.46
CA GLN A 65 -2.02 -1.69 10.55
C GLN A 65 -2.08 -2.14 9.08
N PHE A 66 -1.70 -3.38 8.79
CA PHE A 66 -1.82 -3.95 7.44
C PHE A 66 -3.28 -4.03 6.98
N GLU A 67 -4.19 -4.51 7.83
CA GLU A 67 -5.62 -4.55 7.51
C GLU A 67 -6.18 -3.13 7.34
N SER A 68 -5.76 -2.16 8.16
CA SER A 68 -6.15 -0.75 7.97
C SER A 68 -5.68 -0.19 6.63
N TYR A 69 -4.50 -0.56 6.14
CA TYR A 69 -4.00 -0.15 4.82
C TYR A 69 -4.77 -0.85 3.69
N LYS A 70 -5.01 -2.15 3.82
CA LYS A 70 -5.78 -2.94 2.87
C LYS A 70 -7.25 -2.47 2.76
N ASN A 71 -7.82 -2.03 3.88
CA ASN A 71 -9.19 -1.55 3.97
C ASN A 71 -9.33 -0.04 3.66
N GLN A 72 -8.22 0.70 3.54
CA GLN A 72 -8.28 2.01 2.89
C GLN A 72 -8.66 1.77 1.43
N SER A 73 -9.71 2.46 0.97
CA SER A 73 -10.23 2.34 -0.39
C SER A 73 -9.11 2.60 -1.39
N GLY A 74 -8.54 1.50 -1.92
CA GLY A 74 -7.58 1.58 -3.00
C GLY A 74 -8.20 2.29 -4.20
N SER A 75 -7.40 2.98 -4.99
CA SER A 75 -7.85 3.59 -6.23
C SER A 75 -7.16 2.96 -7.43
N TYR A 76 -7.91 2.80 -8.51
CA TYR A 76 -7.38 2.44 -9.82
C TYR A 76 -7.26 3.70 -10.66
N ALA A 77 -6.24 3.74 -11.52
CA ALA A 77 -5.99 4.87 -12.38
C ALA A 77 -5.54 4.41 -13.77
N PHE A 78 -6.06 5.05 -14.80
CA PHE A 78 -5.60 4.92 -16.18
C PHE A 78 -4.68 6.09 -16.49
N SER A 79 -3.41 5.82 -16.82
CA SER A 79 -2.40 6.85 -17.06
C SER A 79 -1.63 6.56 -18.34
N MET A 80 -1.28 7.62 -19.08
CA MET A 80 -0.36 7.50 -20.21
C MET A 80 1.05 7.12 -19.72
N LEU A 81 1.64 6.12 -20.37
CA LEU A 81 3.05 5.78 -20.17
C LEU A 81 3.90 6.68 -21.08
N LYS A 82 4.72 7.57 -20.49
CA LYS A 82 5.69 8.38 -21.25
C LYS A 82 7.10 7.85 -20.96
N GLY A 83 7.57 6.93 -21.81
CA GLY A 83 8.82 6.20 -21.56
C GLY A 83 8.70 5.31 -20.31
N GLN A 84 9.65 5.36 -19.38
CA GLN A 84 9.61 4.56 -18.14
C GLN A 84 8.86 5.23 -16.97
N LYS A 85 8.32 6.43 -17.15
CA LYS A 85 7.59 7.15 -16.09
C LYS A 85 6.10 7.16 -16.40
N THR A 86 5.29 6.76 -15.43
CA THR A 86 3.84 6.94 -15.45
C THR A 86 3.51 8.42 -15.38
N GLY A 87 2.74 8.92 -16.35
CA GLY A 87 2.21 10.28 -16.33
C GLY A 87 1.12 10.46 -15.27
N ARG A 88 0.56 11.68 -15.18
CA ARG A 88 -0.64 11.91 -14.36
C ARG A 88 -1.80 11.05 -14.89
N PRO A 89 -2.64 10.49 -14.00
CA PRO A 89 -3.85 9.78 -14.41
C PRO A 89 -4.74 10.62 -15.31
N LEU A 90 -5.22 10.00 -16.39
CA LEU A 90 -6.31 10.51 -17.23
C LEU A 90 -7.65 10.26 -16.54
N LEU A 91 -7.82 9.06 -15.96
CA LEU A 91 -9.01 8.64 -15.23
C LEU A 91 -8.57 7.98 -13.92
N ALA A 92 -9.34 8.14 -12.86
CA ALA A 92 -9.13 7.39 -11.62
C ALA A 92 -10.47 7.08 -10.95
N ILE A 93 -10.53 5.97 -10.22
CA ILE A 93 -11.69 5.59 -9.42
C ILE A 93 -11.27 4.98 -8.10
N SER A 94 -12.04 5.24 -7.07
CA SER A 94 -11.87 4.64 -5.75
C SER A 94 -12.66 3.34 -5.60
N ASN A 95 -12.16 2.40 -4.79
CA ASN A 95 -12.83 1.14 -4.50
C ASN A 95 -14.19 1.31 -3.82
N ASP A 96 -14.39 2.40 -3.07
CA ASP A 96 -15.64 2.76 -2.40
C ASP A 96 -16.61 3.54 -3.30
N ALA A 97 -16.24 3.81 -4.56
CA ALA A 97 -17.14 4.43 -5.52
C ALA A 97 -18.39 3.55 -5.75
N SER A 98 -19.51 4.22 -6.02
CA SER A 98 -20.79 3.59 -6.32
C SER A 98 -20.69 2.68 -7.55
N GLU A 99 -21.64 1.75 -7.68
CA GLU A 99 -21.72 0.87 -8.86
C GLU A 99 -21.81 1.68 -10.17
N LYS A 100 -22.58 2.78 -10.15
CA LYS A 100 -22.68 3.70 -11.28
C LYS A 100 -21.32 4.31 -11.65
N GLU A 101 -20.61 4.90 -10.68
CA GLU A 101 -19.29 5.49 -10.93
C GLU A 101 -18.29 4.46 -11.47
N LYS A 102 -18.38 3.20 -11.00
CA LYS A 102 -17.57 2.09 -11.51
C LYS A 102 -17.89 1.76 -12.96
N LEU A 103 -19.17 1.69 -13.32
CA LEU A 103 -19.59 1.48 -14.70
C LEU A 103 -19.16 2.64 -15.61
N ASP A 104 -19.32 3.88 -15.16
CA ASP A 104 -18.91 5.08 -15.88
C ASP A 104 -17.39 5.08 -16.13
N PHE A 105 -16.59 4.71 -15.13
CA PHE A 105 -15.14 4.58 -15.25
C PHE A 105 -14.71 3.51 -16.27
N ILE A 106 -15.34 2.32 -16.24
CA ILE A 106 -15.03 1.24 -17.21
C ILE A 106 -15.43 1.67 -18.62
N THR A 107 -16.56 2.36 -18.79
CA THR A 107 -17.00 2.89 -20.09
C THR A 107 -16.01 3.91 -20.62
N ALA A 108 -15.58 4.87 -19.80
CA ALA A 108 -14.57 5.86 -20.19
C ALA A 108 -13.23 5.23 -20.57
N ILE A 109 -12.79 4.16 -19.88
CA ILE A 109 -11.59 3.40 -20.29
C ILE A 109 -11.80 2.71 -21.64
N SER A 110 -12.98 2.13 -21.86
CA SER A 110 -13.29 1.39 -23.11
C SER A 110 -13.25 2.34 -24.32
N GLU A 111 -13.82 3.54 -24.17
CA GLU A 111 -13.80 4.60 -25.18
C GLU A 111 -12.36 5.06 -25.47
N GLU A 112 -11.56 5.32 -24.42
CA GLU A 112 -10.18 5.77 -24.58
C GLU A 112 -9.27 4.72 -25.26
N LEU A 113 -9.53 3.43 -25.02
CA LEU A 113 -8.80 2.33 -25.65
C LEU A 113 -9.35 1.93 -27.03
N GLY A 114 -10.46 2.51 -27.46
CA GLY A 114 -11.14 2.12 -28.70
C GLY A 114 -11.62 0.67 -28.70
N VAL A 115 -11.92 0.11 -27.52
CA VAL A 115 -12.45 -1.25 -27.39
C VAL A 115 -13.97 -1.16 -27.36
N ASP A 116 -14.59 -1.41 -28.52
CA ASP A 116 -16.03 -1.43 -28.63
C ASP A 116 -16.60 -2.71 -27.99
N ARG A 117 -17.54 -2.56 -27.04
CA ARG A 117 -18.11 -3.69 -26.28
C ARG A 117 -18.94 -4.66 -27.15
N GLY A 118 -19.14 -4.33 -28.43
CA GLY A 118 -19.77 -5.21 -29.42
C GLY A 118 -18.95 -6.45 -29.82
N MET A 119 -17.69 -6.59 -29.37
CA MET A 119 -16.83 -7.74 -29.72
C MET A 119 -16.65 -8.79 -28.61
N VAL A 120 -17.34 -8.68 -27.47
CA VAL A 120 -17.24 -9.64 -26.34
C VAL A 120 -18.50 -10.52 -26.23
N GLY A 121 -19.22 -10.69 -27.34
CA GLY A 121 -20.24 -11.72 -27.48
C GLY A 121 -19.76 -12.75 -28.48
N ASP A 122 -18.92 -13.70 -28.01
CA ASP A 122 -18.64 -15.03 -28.57
C ASP A 122 -17.23 -15.48 -28.16
N LEU A 123 -17.02 -15.75 -26.87
CA LEU A 123 -15.96 -16.63 -26.36
C LEU A 123 -16.47 -17.41 -25.15
#